data_AF-A0A2N2II74-F1
#
_entry.id   AF-A0A2N2II74-F1
#
_cell.length_a   1.000
_cell.length_b   1.000
_cell.length_c   1.000
_cell.angle_alpha   90.00
_cell.angle_beta   90.00
_cell.angle_gamma   90.00
#
_symmetry.space_group_name_H-M   'P 1'
#
loop_
_entity.id
_entity.type
_entity.pdbx_description
1 polymer ?
#
loop_
_entity_poly.entity_id
_entity_poly.type
_entity_poly.pdbx_seq_one_letter_code
_entity_poly.pdbx_strand_id
1 'polypeptide(L)'
;DLRYLSYKWNIPLAAVMVCGDSGNDASMLRGDTNGLVVANYSKELEELRGMRRIFFSKKEYAAGIIDGMLHYDFIGGQSDG
;
A
#
# COMPACT_ATOMS: atom_id res chain seq x y z
N ASP A 1 -5.71 -8.31 -12.75
CA ASP A 1 -5.53 -6.85 -12.76
C ASP A 1 -6.49 -6.23 -11.74
N LEU A 2 -6.00 -5.36 -10.86
CA LEU A 2 -6.77 -4.66 -9.83
C LEU A 2 -7.91 -3.81 -10.45
N ARG A 3 -7.71 -3.30 -11.67
CA ARG A 3 -8.74 -2.53 -12.40
C ARG A 3 -10.00 -3.36 -12.68
N TYR A 4 -9.83 -4.64 -13.00
CA TYR A 4 -10.95 -5.55 -13.25
C TYR A 4 -11.76 -5.83 -11.98
N LEU A 5 -11.09 -6.02 -10.84
CA LEU A 5 -11.75 -6.24 -9.55
C LEU A 5 -12.47 -4.98 -9.05
N SER A 6 -11.84 -3.82 -9.17
CA SER A 6 -12.43 -2.51 -8.86
C SER A 6 -13.72 -2.28 -9.66
N TYR A 7 -13.71 -2.56 -10.97
CA TYR A 7 -14.89 -2.44 -11.82
C TYR A 7 -15.98 -3.46 -11.46
N LYS A 8 -15.61 -4.72 -11.19
CA LYS A 8 -16.56 -5.80 -10.88
C LYS A 8 -17.33 -5.56 -9.58
N TRP A 9 -16.71 -4.96 -8.57
CA TRP A 9 -17.33 -4.72 -7.26
C TRP A 9 -17.66 -3.25 -6.99
N ASN A 10 -17.47 -2.37 -7.97
CA ASN A 10 -17.68 -0.92 -7.85
C ASN A 10 -16.93 -0.29 -6.66
N ILE A 11 -15.71 -0.78 -6.39
CA ILE A 11 -14.84 -0.28 -5.32
C ILE A 11 -13.83 0.69 -5.94
N PRO A 12 -13.77 1.96 -5.50
CA PRO A 12 -12.77 2.90 -6.00
C PRO A 12 -11.35 2.37 -5.78
N LEU A 13 -10.45 2.52 -6.76
CA LEU A 13 -9.04 2.11 -6.61
C LEU A 13 -8.34 2.83 -5.44
N ALA A 14 -8.79 4.04 -5.11
CA ALA A 14 -8.32 4.79 -3.95
C ALA A 14 -8.68 4.13 -2.60
N ALA A 15 -9.65 3.21 -2.58
CA ALA A 15 -10.04 2.40 -1.43
C ALA A 15 -9.41 0.99 -1.48
N VAL A 16 -8.40 0.78 -2.33
CA VAL A 16 -7.64 -0.47 -2.42
C VAL A 16 -6.22 -0.19 -1.99
N MET A 17 -5.75 -0.94 -0.98
CA MET A 17 -4.37 -0.92 -0.53
C MET A 17 -3.63 -2.15 -1.07
N VAL A 18 -2.45 -1.93 -1.65
CA VAL A 18 -1.57 -2.98 -2.17
C VAL A 18 -0.34 -3.05 -1.28
N CYS A 19 -0.06 -4.20 -0.69
CA CYS A 19 1.13 -4.43 0.11
C CYS A 19 2.15 -5.19 -0.73
N GLY A 20 3.37 -4.68 -0.85
CA GLY A 20 4.45 -5.36 -1.57
C GLY A 20 5.72 -5.44 -0.74
N ASP A 21 6.48 -6.51 -0.96
CA ASP A 21 7.77 -6.77 -0.34
C ASP A 21 8.87 -7.08 -1.37
N SER A 22 8.51 -7.31 -2.64
CA SER A 22 9.44 -7.68 -3.72
C SER A 22 9.13 -7.01 -5.06
N GLY A 23 10.11 -7.02 -5.98
CA GLY A 23 10.00 -6.35 -7.29
C GLY A 23 8.83 -6.81 -8.17
N ASN A 24 8.27 -8.00 -7.94
CA ASN A 24 7.09 -8.48 -8.66
C ASN A 24 5.82 -7.65 -8.34
N ASP A 25 5.80 -7.02 -7.16
CA ASP A 25 4.70 -6.16 -6.71
C ASP A 25 4.79 -4.73 -7.25
N ALA A 26 5.96 -4.34 -7.80
CA ALA A 26 6.21 -2.97 -8.25
C ALA A 26 5.22 -2.51 -9.33
N SER A 27 4.75 -3.42 -10.17
CA SER A 27 3.73 -3.13 -11.19
C SER A 27 2.36 -2.78 -10.60
N MET A 28 1.99 -3.38 -9.46
CA MET A 28 0.74 -3.09 -8.75
C MET A 28 0.86 -1.90 -7.79
N LEU A 29 2.05 -1.62 -7.30
CA LEU A 29 2.37 -0.45 -6.47
C LEU A 29 2.45 0.84 -7.31
N ARG A 30 2.86 0.74 -8.58
CA ARG A 30 2.88 1.86 -9.54
C ARG A 30 1.47 2.06 -10.12
N GLY A 31 0.61 2.78 -9.40
CA GLY A 31 -0.76 3.05 -9.85
C GLY A 31 -1.50 4.10 -9.03
N ASP A 32 -2.82 4.17 -9.21
CA ASP A 32 -3.73 5.08 -8.47
C ASP A 32 -4.22 4.47 -7.14
N THR A 33 -3.70 3.31 -6.75
CA THR A 33 -3.98 2.62 -5.48
C THR A 33 -3.15 3.21 -4.33
N ASN A 34 -3.45 2.80 -3.10
CA ASN A 34 -2.61 3.09 -1.94
C ASN A 34 -1.54 2.01 -1.81
N GLY A 35 -0.29 2.33 -2.15
CA GLY A 35 0.83 1.41 -2.05
C GLY A 35 1.42 1.38 -0.64
N LEU A 36 1.69 0.19 -0.12
CA LEU A 36 2.42 -0.05 1.12
C LEU A 36 3.64 -0.92 0.83
N VAL A 37 4.81 -0.48 1.28
CA VAL A 37 6.04 -1.27 1.32
C VAL A 37 6.39 -1.52 2.80
N VAL A 38 6.42 -2.77 3.21
CA VAL A 38 6.76 -3.18 4.60
C VAL A 38 8.27 -3.22 4.78
N ALA A 39 8.79 -2.97 5.98
CA ALA A 39 10.23 -2.75 6.21
C ALA A 39 11.16 -3.90 5.80
N ASN A 40 10.65 -5.13 5.70
CA ASN A 40 11.39 -6.32 5.27
C ASN A 40 11.42 -6.50 3.73
N TYR A 41 11.29 -5.41 2.98
CA TYR A 41 11.26 -5.42 1.52
C TYR A 41 12.65 -5.62 0.88
N SER A 42 12.67 -6.12 -0.35
CA SER A 42 13.87 -6.21 -1.18
C SER A 42 14.29 -4.83 -1.71
N LYS A 43 15.60 -4.56 -1.80
CA LYS A 43 16.18 -3.29 -2.29
C LYS A 43 15.64 -2.84 -3.66
N GLU A 44 15.11 -3.76 -4.44
CA GLU A 44 14.43 -3.50 -5.71
C GLU A 44 13.27 -2.51 -5.58
N LEU A 45 12.58 -2.46 -4.43
CA LEU A 45 11.47 -1.50 -4.22
C LEU A 45 11.93 -0.10 -3.80
N GLU A 46 13.23 0.14 -3.57
CA GLU A 46 13.72 1.49 -3.23
C GLU A 46 13.41 2.52 -4.33
N GLU A 47 13.34 2.07 -5.59
CA GLU A 47 12.96 2.94 -6.71
C GLU A 47 11.54 3.51 -6.57
N LEU A 48 10.69 2.91 -5.73
CA LEU A 48 9.33 3.39 -5.45
C LEU A 48 9.30 4.48 -4.38
N ARG A 49 10.42 4.71 -3.67
CA ARG A 49 10.49 5.72 -2.61
C ARG A 49 10.28 7.12 -3.18
N GLY A 50 9.36 7.86 -2.57
CA GLY A 50 8.99 9.21 -3.01
C GLY A 50 7.98 9.27 -4.14
N MET A 51 7.52 8.12 -4.67
CA MET A 51 6.37 8.09 -5.56
C MET A 51 5.08 8.47 -4.81
N ARG A 52 4.16 9.09 -5.53
CA ARG A 52 2.87 9.52 -4.99
C ARG A 52 2.05 8.31 -4.54
N ARG A 53 1.42 8.40 -3.36
CA ARG A 53 0.58 7.33 -2.76
C ARG A 53 1.32 6.02 -2.48
N ILE A 54 2.63 6.08 -2.22
CA ILE A 54 3.40 4.94 -1.71
C ILE A 54 3.92 5.28 -0.32
N PHE A 55 3.59 4.43 0.64
CA PHE A 55 4.01 4.54 2.03
C PHE A 55 5.01 3.42 2.35
N PHE A 56 6.16 3.81 2.88
CA PHE A 56 7.16 2.87 3.39
C PHE A 56 6.99 2.77 4.91
N SER A 57 6.44 1.66 5.36
CA SER A 57 6.34 1.39 6.79
C SER A 57 7.72 1.09 7.36
N LYS A 58 7.93 1.53 8.61
CA LYS A 58 9.11 1.15 9.40
C LYS A 58 8.95 -0.20 10.10
N LYS A 59 7.77 -0.82 10.01
CA LYS A 59 7.44 -2.09 10.65
C LYS A 59 7.46 -3.21 9.61
N GLU A 60 7.85 -4.39 10.05
CA GLU A 60 7.95 -5.59 9.21
C GLU A 60 6.64 -6.39 9.24
N TYR A 61 6.41 -7.18 8.19
CA TYR A 61 5.32 -8.18 8.12
C TYR A 61 3.93 -7.60 8.46
N ALA A 62 3.13 -8.32 9.26
CA ALA A 62 1.78 -7.92 9.64
C ALA A 62 1.73 -6.57 10.39
N ALA A 63 2.77 -6.25 11.15
CA ALA A 63 2.84 -4.96 11.84
C ALA A 63 2.97 -3.81 10.83
N GLY A 64 3.66 -4.02 9.71
CA GLY A 64 3.72 -3.07 8.60
C GLY A 64 2.38 -2.90 7.88
N ILE A 65 1.62 -3.99 7.72
CA ILE A 65 0.26 -3.94 7.12
C ILE A 65 -0.67 -3.06 7.96
N ILE A 66 -0.69 -3.27 9.28
CA ILE A 66 -1.51 -2.46 10.20
C ILE A 66 -1.08 -0.99 10.15
N ASP A 67 0.23 -0.74 10.07
CA ASP A 67 0.79 0.62 9.93
C ASP A 67 0.29 1.31 8.65
N GLY A 68 0.25 0.59 7.52
CA GLY A 68 -0.31 1.09 6.27
C GLY A 68 -1.81 1.33 6.35
N MET A 69 -2.56 0.44 6.99
CA MET A 69 -4.00 0.62 7.19
C MET A 69 -4.31 1.87 8.03
N LEU A 70 -3.51 2.17 9.04
CA LEU A 70 -3.61 3.41 9.82
C LEU A 70 -3.21 4.63 8.98
N HIS A 71 -2.12 4.54 8.22
CA HIS A 71 -1.64 5.64 7.37
C HIS A 71 -2.68 6.08 6.33
N TYR A 72 -3.39 5.12 5.73
CA TYR A 72 -4.42 5.37 4.72
C TYR A 72 -5.86 5.39 5.28
N ASP A 73 -6.00 5.41 6.61
CA ASP A 73 -7.28 5.50 7.33
C ASP A 73 -8.32 4.41 6.96
N PHE A 74 -7.86 3.18 6.71
CA PHE A 74 -8.75 2.04 6.42
C PHE A 74 -9.49 1.52 7.65
N ILE A 75 -8.89 1.68 8.84
CA ILE A 75 -9.40 1.10 10.08
C ILE A 75 -9.80 2.17 11.11
N GLY A 76 -9.86 3.45 10.70
CA GLY A 76 -10.19 4.55 11.61
C GLY A 76 -9.14 4.68 12.70
N GLY A 77 -8.00 5.29 12.37
CA GLY A 77 -7.05 5.66 13.42
C GLY A 77 -7.69 6.75 14.27
N GLN A 78 -7.92 6.49 15.57
CA GLN A 78 -8.46 7.51 16.48
C GLN A 78 -7.68 8.81 16.29
N SER A 79 -8.38 9.85 15.86
CA SER A 79 -7.98 11.23 16.10
C SER A 79 -8.07 11.45 17.60
N ASP A 80 -7.01 11.11 18.32
CA ASP A 80 -6.73 11.69 19.62
C ASP A 80 -6.32 13.14 19.37
N GLY A 81 -7.33 14.02 19.29
CA GLY A 81 -7.21 15.46 19.12
C GLY A 81 -8.51 16.16 19.46
#